data_AF-A0ABD5XR12-F1
#
_entry.id   AF-A0ABD5XR12-F1
#
_cell.length_a   1.000
_cell.length_b   1.000
_cell.length_c   1.000
_cell.angle_alpha   90.00
_cell.angle_beta   90.00
_cell.angle_gamma   90.00
#
_symmetry.space_group_name_H-M   'P 1'
#
loop_
_entity.id
_entity.type
_entity.pdbx_description
1 polymer ?
#
loop_
_entity_poly.entity_id
_entity_poly.type
_entity_poly.pdbx_seq_one_letter_code
_entity_poly.pdbx_strand_id
1 'polypeptide(L)'
;MEAVVGDAADLSASIEEIAATAREVETTSARAEELALDGRSAAREAIDAMESVDAAGDEMASDVTALRERIAEINGIVEVIDGVAEQTNMLALNASIEAARAGAAGEGFAVVAEEIKDLANESREQAGEIEATVDDAQETTARTVDGIRETNEELSAGIERAEAVTEALSDIVEAVSRTAEGIADAARVTDDQATGTEQVATTVEEVATRAQELATEIDTIVDANREQSRLVEGIDESIGSLERELSAVSSDG
;
A
#
# COMPACT_ATOMS: atom_id res chain seq x y z
N MET A 1 23.92 14.43 -46.39
CA MET A 1 23.15 13.18 -46.54
C MET A 1 23.61 12.15 -45.55
N GLU A 2 24.90 11.76 -45.53
CA GLU A 2 25.43 10.83 -44.50
C GLU A 2 25.06 11.23 -43.07
N ALA A 3 25.17 12.51 -42.72
CA ALA A 3 24.76 12.99 -41.39
C ALA A 3 23.26 12.75 -41.10
N VAL A 4 22.38 13.01 -42.07
CA VAL A 4 20.92 12.85 -41.89
C VAL A 4 20.51 11.37 -41.84
N VAL A 5 21.20 10.51 -42.58
CA VAL A 5 21.01 9.05 -42.51
C VAL A 5 21.49 8.51 -41.15
N GLY A 6 22.61 9.02 -40.63
CA GLY A 6 23.09 8.72 -39.28
C GLY A 6 22.08 9.17 -38.22
N ASP A 7 21.62 10.42 -38.30
CA ASP A 7 20.62 10.97 -37.37
C ASP A 7 19.30 10.17 -37.39
N ALA A 8 18.87 9.68 -38.57
CA ALA A 8 17.70 8.83 -38.70
C ALA A 8 17.89 7.44 -38.06
N ALA A 9 19.07 6.84 -38.20
CA ALA A 9 19.40 5.58 -37.56
C ALA A 9 19.45 5.70 -36.03
N ASP A 10 20.04 6.79 -35.51
CA ASP A 10 20.08 7.10 -34.08
C ASP A 10 18.67 7.33 -33.50
N LEU A 11 17.80 7.98 -34.28
CA LEU A 11 16.39 8.18 -33.93
C LEU A 11 15.63 6.84 -33.87
N SER A 12 15.83 5.95 -34.85
CA SER A 12 15.24 4.61 -34.83
C SER A 12 15.67 3.79 -33.61
N ALA A 13 16.96 3.84 -33.25
CA ALA A 13 17.45 3.19 -32.03
C ALA A 13 16.80 3.75 -30.75
N SER A 14 16.63 5.07 -30.68
CA SER A 14 15.96 5.74 -29.56
C SER A 14 14.48 5.36 -29.47
N ILE A 15 13.80 5.21 -30.62
CA ILE A 15 12.41 4.77 -30.71
C ILE A 15 12.25 3.33 -30.19
N GLU A 16 13.15 2.43 -30.57
CA GLU A 16 13.14 1.04 -30.07
C GLU A 16 13.36 0.99 -28.55
N GLU A 17 14.26 1.81 -28.02
CA GLU A 17 14.51 1.92 -26.58
C GLU A 17 13.27 2.42 -25.83
N ILE A 18 12.64 3.51 -26.30
CA ILE A 18 11.41 4.04 -25.71
C ILE A 18 10.29 3.00 -25.75
N ALA A 19 10.12 2.28 -26.87
CA ALA A 19 9.12 1.22 -26.99
C ALA A 19 9.38 0.04 -26.05
N ALA A 20 10.64 -0.27 -25.75
CA ALA A 20 11.01 -1.28 -24.76
C ALA A 20 10.68 -0.81 -23.33
N THR A 21 11.05 0.43 -22.98
CA THR A 21 10.73 1.04 -21.68
C THR A 21 9.22 1.13 -21.48
N ALA A 22 8.44 1.47 -22.52
CA ALA A 22 6.98 1.53 -22.44
C ALA A 22 6.36 0.19 -22.03
N ARG A 23 6.81 -0.91 -22.63
CA ARG A 23 6.36 -2.28 -22.29
C ARG A 23 6.78 -2.70 -20.88
N GLU A 24 7.97 -2.29 -20.44
CA GLU A 24 8.43 -2.56 -19.07
C GLU A 24 7.59 -1.81 -18.04
N VAL A 25 7.27 -0.53 -18.29
CA VAL A 25 6.41 0.29 -17.44
C VAL A 25 4.99 -0.27 -17.41
N GLU A 26 4.44 -0.71 -18.54
CA GLU A 26 3.13 -1.38 -18.60
C GLU A 26 3.10 -2.63 -17.72
N THR A 27 4.09 -3.51 -17.87
CA THR A 27 4.20 -4.74 -17.08
C THR A 27 4.33 -4.45 -15.58
N THR A 28 5.17 -3.47 -15.22
CA THR A 28 5.40 -3.09 -13.83
C THR A 28 4.16 -2.42 -13.23
N SER A 29 3.43 -1.63 -14.02
CA SER A 29 2.16 -1.02 -13.62
C SER A 29 1.11 -2.09 -13.33
N ALA A 30 0.92 -3.06 -14.23
CA ALA A 30 -0.03 -4.16 -14.02
C ALA A 30 0.28 -4.95 -12.74
N ARG A 31 1.57 -5.21 -12.46
CA ARG A 31 1.99 -5.85 -11.21
C ARG A 31 1.73 -4.97 -9.97
N ALA A 32 1.96 -3.67 -10.07
CA ALA A 32 1.69 -2.74 -8.98
C ALA A 32 0.19 -2.65 -8.66
N GLU A 33 -0.66 -2.69 -9.69
CA GLU A 33 -2.12 -2.73 -9.53
C GLU A 33 -2.56 -4.01 -8.81
N GLU A 34 -2.08 -5.18 -9.25
CA GLU A 34 -2.37 -6.47 -8.59
C GLU A 34 -1.98 -6.45 -7.11
N LEU A 35 -0.76 -6.00 -6.79
CA LEU A 35 -0.29 -5.89 -5.41
C LEU A 35 -1.12 -4.93 -4.56
N ALA A 36 -1.58 -3.82 -5.14
CA ALA A 36 -2.43 -2.86 -4.44
C ALA A 36 -3.83 -3.43 -4.18
N LEU A 37 -4.40 -4.18 -5.14
CA LEU A 37 -5.67 -4.87 -4.98
C LEU A 37 -5.59 -5.96 -3.91
N ASP A 38 -4.53 -6.76 -3.92
CA ASP A 38 -4.28 -7.80 -2.92
C ASP A 38 -4.09 -7.19 -1.52
N GLY A 39 -3.28 -6.14 -1.42
CA GLY A 39 -3.10 -5.39 -0.17
C GLY A 39 -4.41 -4.86 0.39
N ARG A 40 -5.32 -4.44 -0.50
CA ARG A 40 -6.64 -3.92 -0.13
C ARG A 40 -7.56 -5.05 0.35
N SER A 41 -7.45 -6.25 -0.21
CA SER A 41 -8.15 -7.43 0.30
C SER A 41 -7.65 -7.79 1.70
N ALA A 42 -6.33 -7.88 1.88
CA ALA A 42 -5.72 -8.19 3.16
C ALA A 42 -6.06 -7.17 4.26
N ALA A 43 -6.12 -5.87 3.91
CA ALA A 43 -6.55 -4.82 4.84
C ALA A 43 -8.01 -5.00 5.28
N ARG A 44 -8.91 -5.39 4.38
CA ARG A 44 -10.31 -5.70 4.73
C ARG A 44 -10.43 -6.93 5.61
N GLU A 45 -9.71 -7.99 5.29
CA GLU A 45 -9.68 -9.20 6.15
C GLU A 45 -9.17 -8.87 7.55
N ALA A 46 -8.21 -7.95 7.68
CA ALA A 46 -7.75 -7.48 8.99
C ALA A 46 -8.82 -6.68 9.73
N ILE A 47 -9.58 -5.81 9.04
CA ILE A 47 -10.72 -5.08 9.63
C ILE A 47 -11.77 -6.06 10.15
N ASP A 48 -12.21 -7.01 9.32
CA ASP A 48 -13.22 -8.01 9.71
C ASP A 48 -12.76 -8.83 10.93
N ALA A 49 -11.47 -9.18 10.99
CA ALA A 49 -10.90 -9.87 12.14
C ALA A 49 -10.91 -8.99 13.40
N MET A 50 -10.56 -7.71 13.29
CA MET A 50 -10.59 -6.77 14.41
C MET A 50 -12.02 -6.54 14.92
N GLU A 51 -13.00 -6.39 14.04
CA GLU A 51 -14.42 -6.29 14.41
C GLU A 51 -14.91 -7.55 15.14
N SER A 52 -14.46 -8.73 14.72
CA SER A 52 -14.78 -9.97 15.43
C SER A 52 -14.15 -10.03 16.82
N VAL A 53 -12.96 -9.44 17.02
CA VAL A 53 -12.32 -9.38 18.35
C VAL A 53 -13.03 -8.36 19.23
N ASP A 54 -13.45 -7.22 18.67
CA ASP A 54 -14.21 -6.19 19.39
C ASP A 54 -15.54 -6.75 19.92
N ALA A 55 -16.28 -7.48 19.07
CA ALA A 55 -17.50 -8.18 19.47
C ALA A 55 -17.27 -9.22 20.59
N ALA A 56 -16.15 -9.95 20.54
CA ALA A 56 -15.77 -10.89 21.61
C ALA A 56 -15.37 -10.16 22.90
N GLY A 57 -14.76 -8.97 22.78
CA GLY A 57 -14.47 -8.08 23.90
C GLY A 57 -15.74 -7.62 24.61
N ASP A 58 -16.76 -7.22 23.85
CA ASP A 58 -18.07 -6.84 24.39
C ASP A 58 -18.77 -8.00 25.12
N GLU A 59 -18.72 -9.22 24.57
CA GLU A 59 -19.24 -10.42 25.25
C GLU A 59 -18.48 -10.68 26.57
N MET A 60 -17.15 -10.59 26.57
CA MET A 60 -16.35 -10.71 27.78
C MET A 60 -16.69 -9.63 28.82
N ALA A 61 -16.94 -8.39 28.40
CA ALA A 61 -17.34 -7.32 29.32
C ALA A 61 -18.68 -7.62 30.00
N SER A 62 -19.63 -8.22 29.26
CA SER A 62 -20.91 -8.68 29.80
C SER A 62 -20.71 -9.81 30.82
N ASP A 63 -19.91 -10.82 30.49
CA ASP A 63 -19.63 -11.95 31.39
C ASP A 63 -18.94 -11.51 32.69
N VAL A 64 -17.99 -10.59 32.59
CA VAL A 64 -17.28 -10.02 33.75
C VAL A 64 -18.24 -9.17 34.61
N THR A 65 -19.21 -8.49 33.99
CA THR A 65 -20.26 -7.78 34.73
C THR A 65 -21.16 -8.75 35.51
N ALA A 66 -21.57 -9.85 34.90
CA ALA A 66 -22.34 -10.90 35.58
C ALA A 66 -21.53 -11.58 36.70
N LEU A 67 -20.23 -11.77 36.51
CA LEU A 67 -19.33 -12.27 37.55
C LEU A 67 -19.29 -11.30 38.74
N ARG A 68 -19.18 -9.99 38.49
CA ARG A 68 -19.20 -8.97 39.55
C ARG A 68 -20.46 -9.04 40.41
N GLU A 69 -21.62 -9.24 39.79
CA GLU A 69 -22.89 -9.40 40.51
C GLU A 69 -22.90 -10.66 41.40
N ARG A 70 -22.38 -11.78 40.90
CA ARG A 70 -22.25 -13.02 41.69
C ARG A 70 -21.28 -12.87 42.86
N ILE A 71 -20.16 -12.17 42.66
CA ILE A 71 -19.21 -11.91 43.73
C ILE A 71 -19.86 -11.03 44.83
N ALA A 72 -20.66 -10.04 44.44
CA ALA A 72 -21.42 -9.23 45.39
C ALA A 72 -22.46 -10.05 46.18
N GLU A 73 -23.12 -11.03 45.54
CA GLU A 73 -24.01 -11.97 46.23
C GLU A 73 -23.27 -12.83 47.25
N ILE A 74 -22.08 -13.35 46.89
CA ILE A 74 -21.23 -14.11 47.82
C ILE A 74 -20.83 -13.25 49.01
N ASN A 75 -20.46 -11.98 48.80
CA ASN A 75 -20.13 -11.08 49.90
C ASN A 75 -21.27 -10.96 50.91
N GLY A 76 -22.51 -10.79 50.42
CA GLY A 76 -23.69 -10.76 51.28
C GLY A 76 -23.93 -12.06 52.04
N ILE A 77 -23.61 -13.22 51.45
CA ILE A 77 -23.69 -14.51 52.15
C ILE A 77 -22.62 -14.59 53.26
N VAL A 78 -21.40 -14.12 53.00
CA VAL A 78 -20.31 -14.10 53.98
C VAL A 78 -20.68 -13.22 55.19
N GLU A 79 -21.24 -12.03 54.96
CA GLU A 79 -21.76 -11.15 56.02
C GLU A 79 -22.83 -11.85 56.88
N VAL A 80 -23.72 -12.63 56.27
CA VAL A 80 -24.74 -13.40 57.00
C VAL A 80 -24.09 -14.51 57.83
N ILE A 81 -23.08 -15.22 57.30
CA ILE A 81 -22.36 -16.27 58.03
C ILE A 81 -21.65 -15.69 59.24
N ASP A 82 -20.94 -14.56 59.09
CA ASP A 82 -20.27 -13.89 60.20
C ASP A 82 -21.27 -13.48 61.28
N GLY A 83 -22.41 -12.89 60.90
CA GLY A 83 -23.48 -12.54 61.82
C GLY A 83 -24.11 -13.75 62.55
N VAL A 84 -24.30 -14.88 61.86
CA VAL A 84 -24.79 -16.14 62.48
C VAL A 84 -23.76 -16.70 63.46
N ALA A 85 -22.48 -16.67 63.09
CA ALA A 85 -21.40 -17.15 63.93
C ALA A 85 -21.23 -16.26 65.18
N GLU A 86 -21.33 -14.93 65.06
CA GLU A 86 -21.35 -14.01 66.20
C GLU A 86 -22.54 -14.28 67.13
N GLN A 87 -23.74 -14.46 66.58
CA GLN A 87 -24.93 -14.78 67.37
C GLN A 87 -24.80 -16.14 68.08
N THR A 88 -24.22 -17.14 67.40
CA THR A 88 -23.96 -18.47 67.96
C THR A 88 -22.95 -18.41 69.09
N ASN A 89 -21.86 -17.65 68.91
CA ASN A 89 -20.86 -17.39 69.94
C ASN A 89 -21.49 -16.71 71.18
N MET A 90 -22.38 -15.73 70.98
CA MET A 90 -23.11 -15.08 72.06
C MET A 90 -24.08 -16.03 72.79
N LEU A 91 -24.78 -16.90 72.06
CA LEU A 91 -25.65 -17.93 72.65
C LEU A 91 -24.84 -18.95 73.46
N ALA A 92 -23.71 -19.40 72.94
CA ALA A 92 -22.80 -20.32 73.60
C ALA A 92 -22.22 -19.70 74.89
N LEU A 93 -21.80 -18.43 74.84
CA LEU A 93 -21.35 -17.70 76.02
C LEU A 93 -22.42 -17.64 77.11
N ASN A 94 -23.67 -17.32 76.75
CA ASN A 94 -24.79 -17.30 77.69
C ASN A 94 -25.06 -18.69 78.29
N ALA A 95 -24.96 -19.75 77.49
CA ALA A 95 -25.09 -21.13 77.95
C ALA A 95 -23.96 -21.53 78.92
N SER A 96 -22.71 -21.17 78.63
CA SER A 96 -21.57 -21.39 79.54
C SER A 96 -21.75 -20.68 80.88
N ILE A 97 -22.28 -19.45 80.88
CA ILE A 97 -22.59 -18.70 82.10
C ILE A 97 -23.66 -19.41 82.92
N GLU A 98 -24.75 -19.86 82.29
CA GLU A 98 -25.86 -20.51 83.01
C GLU A 98 -25.47 -21.92 83.50
N ALA A 99 -24.63 -22.64 82.75
CA ALA A 99 -24.04 -23.91 83.16
C ALA A 99 -23.15 -23.75 84.41
N ALA A 100 -22.31 -22.70 84.45
CA ALA A 100 -21.51 -22.37 85.63
C ALA A 100 -22.39 -22.03 86.85
N ARG A 101 -23.55 -21.41 86.61
CA ARG A 101 -24.55 -21.07 87.64
C ARG A 101 -25.23 -22.30 88.24
N ALA A 102 -25.43 -23.35 87.45
CA ALA A 102 -26.01 -24.63 87.88
C ALA A 102 -25.05 -25.51 88.70
N GLY A 103 -23.77 -25.14 88.79
CA GLY A 103 -22.75 -25.88 89.54
C GLY A 103 -22.53 -27.30 89.00
N ALA A 104 -22.46 -28.30 89.88
CA ALA A 104 -22.17 -29.69 89.51
C ALA A 104 -23.20 -30.32 88.55
N ALA A 105 -24.42 -29.80 88.47
CA ALA A 105 -25.44 -30.27 87.52
C ALA A 105 -25.22 -29.74 86.09
N GLY A 106 -24.40 -28.69 85.92
CA GLY A 106 -24.15 -28.01 84.65
C GLY A 106 -22.83 -28.37 83.95
N GLU A 107 -21.95 -29.18 84.57
CA GLU A 107 -20.61 -29.48 84.01
C GLU A 107 -20.67 -30.03 82.57
N GLY A 108 -21.57 -30.98 82.29
CA GLY A 108 -21.72 -31.52 80.94
C GLY A 108 -22.24 -30.49 79.93
N PHE A 109 -23.08 -29.55 80.36
CA PHE A 109 -23.55 -28.45 79.52
C PHE A 109 -22.48 -27.39 79.27
N ALA A 110 -21.61 -27.14 80.25
CA ALA A 110 -20.50 -26.20 80.11
C ALA A 110 -19.50 -26.65 79.04
N VAL A 111 -19.19 -27.95 78.97
CA VAL A 111 -18.32 -28.52 77.92
C VAL A 111 -18.91 -28.31 76.54
N VAL A 112 -20.21 -28.62 76.36
CA VAL A 112 -20.90 -28.44 75.07
C VAL A 112 -20.94 -26.96 74.67
N ALA A 113 -21.17 -26.05 75.63
CA ALA A 113 -21.21 -24.63 75.36
C ALA A 113 -19.84 -24.06 74.94
N GLU A 114 -18.73 -24.54 75.52
CA GLU A 114 -17.38 -24.16 75.06
C GLU A 114 -17.09 -24.71 73.65
N GLU A 115 -17.48 -25.96 73.35
CA GLU A 115 -17.32 -26.53 72.01
C GLU A 115 -18.09 -25.74 70.94
N ILE A 116 -19.34 -25.33 71.22
CA ILE A 116 -20.14 -24.50 70.30
C ILE A 116 -19.48 -23.13 70.10
N LYS A 117 -18.94 -22.55 71.16
CA LYS A 117 -18.22 -21.26 71.11
C LYS A 117 -16.98 -21.36 70.23
N ASP A 118 -16.21 -22.44 70.35
CA ASP A 118 -15.03 -22.68 69.51
C ASP A 118 -15.42 -22.87 68.04
N LEU A 119 -16.45 -23.67 67.74
CA LEU A 119 -16.98 -23.81 66.37
C LEU A 119 -17.46 -22.47 65.78
N ALA A 120 -18.07 -21.62 66.60
CA ALA A 120 -18.53 -20.30 66.17
C ALA A 120 -17.35 -19.35 65.87
N ASN A 121 -16.25 -19.43 66.63
CA ASN A 121 -15.03 -18.67 66.35
C ASN A 121 -14.34 -19.17 65.08
N GLU A 122 -14.23 -20.49 64.89
CA GLU A 122 -13.68 -21.09 63.67
C GLU A 122 -14.52 -20.72 62.44
N SER A 123 -15.84 -20.69 62.57
CA SER A 123 -16.73 -20.25 61.48
C SER A 123 -16.50 -18.79 61.08
N ARG A 124 -16.22 -17.88 62.04
CA ARG A 124 -15.89 -16.47 61.73
C ARG A 124 -14.52 -16.34 61.07
N GLU A 125 -13.54 -17.10 61.53
CA GLU A 125 -12.20 -17.11 60.92
C GLU A 125 -12.29 -17.55 59.45
N GLN A 126 -13.03 -18.63 59.17
CA GLN A 126 -13.29 -19.09 57.82
C GLN A 126 -14.09 -18.08 56.99
N ALA A 127 -15.09 -17.41 57.57
CA ALA A 127 -15.81 -16.34 56.89
C ALA A 127 -14.88 -15.19 56.46
N GLY A 128 -13.94 -14.78 57.33
CA GLY A 128 -12.94 -13.76 57.00
C GLY A 128 -11.96 -14.18 55.91
N GLU A 129 -11.57 -15.46 55.85
CA GLU A 129 -10.75 -15.99 54.74
C GLU A 129 -11.52 -15.95 53.40
N ILE A 130 -12.83 -16.24 53.42
CA ILE A 130 -13.69 -16.14 52.24
C ILE A 130 -13.84 -14.67 51.81
N GLU A 131 -14.05 -13.75 52.76
CA GLU A 131 -14.14 -12.30 52.49
C GLU A 131 -12.89 -11.79 51.76
N ALA A 132 -11.69 -12.14 52.25
CA ALA A 132 -10.44 -11.76 51.59
C ALA A 132 -10.34 -12.31 50.16
N THR A 133 -10.78 -13.56 49.94
CA THR A 133 -10.79 -14.18 48.59
C THR A 133 -11.79 -13.48 47.65
N VAL A 134 -12.94 -13.07 48.19
CA VAL A 134 -13.98 -12.33 47.46
C VAL A 134 -13.48 -10.95 47.05
N ASP A 135 -12.79 -10.23 47.94
CA ASP A 135 -12.20 -8.93 47.65
C ASP A 135 -11.14 -9.01 46.55
N ASP A 136 -10.24 -9.98 46.62
CA ASP A 136 -9.23 -10.25 45.57
C ASP A 136 -9.89 -10.56 44.21
N ALA A 137 -11.01 -11.29 44.22
CA ALA A 137 -11.78 -11.58 43.03
C ALA A 137 -12.47 -10.32 42.47
N GLN A 138 -13.01 -9.44 43.32
CA GLN A 138 -13.56 -8.15 42.89
C GLN A 138 -12.49 -7.27 42.23
N GLU A 139 -11.31 -7.15 42.85
CA GLU A 139 -10.22 -6.35 42.31
C GLU A 139 -9.75 -6.87 40.96
N THR A 140 -9.60 -8.20 40.85
CA THR A 140 -9.21 -8.85 39.59
C THR A 140 -10.26 -8.64 38.51
N THR A 141 -11.53 -8.77 38.84
CA THR A 141 -12.67 -8.50 37.93
C THR A 141 -12.63 -7.05 37.44
N ALA A 142 -12.40 -6.07 38.33
CA ALA A 142 -12.29 -4.66 37.96
C ALA A 142 -11.12 -4.40 36.99
N ARG A 143 -9.94 -4.95 37.29
CA ARG A 143 -8.77 -4.87 36.40
C ARG A 143 -9.04 -5.50 35.02
N THR A 144 -9.78 -6.62 34.98
CA THR A 144 -10.17 -7.26 33.71
C THR A 144 -11.08 -6.36 32.88
N VAL A 145 -12.07 -5.69 33.48
CA VAL A 145 -12.94 -4.74 32.75
C VAL A 145 -12.13 -3.60 32.14
N ASP A 146 -11.20 -3.03 32.89
CA ASP A 146 -10.38 -1.93 32.39
C ASP A 146 -9.46 -2.38 31.24
N GLY A 147 -8.89 -3.59 31.33
CA GLY A 147 -8.10 -4.17 30.23
C GLY A 147 -8.92 -4.45 28.96
N ILE A 148 -10.18 -4.86 29.10
CA ILE A 148 -11.09 -5.03 27.94
C ILE A 148 -11.36 -3.67 27.28
N ARG A 149 -11.61 -2.62 28.07
CA ARG A 149 -11.83 -1.26 27.53
C ARG A 149 -10.63 -0.74 26.74
N GLU A 150 -9.43 -0.86 27.31
CA GLU A 150 -8.19 -0.46 26.63
C GLU A 150 -8.00 -1.25 25.32
N THR A 151 -8.32 -2.54 25.33
CA THR A 151 -8.25 -3.38 24.13
C THR A 151 -9.22 -2.91 23.04
N ASN A 152 -10.47 -2.57 23.39
CA ASN A 152 -11.46 -2.08 22.43
C ASN A 152 -11.08 -0.70 21.86
N GLU A 153 -10.47 0.18 22.67
CA GLU A 153 -9.92 1.46 22.19
C GLU A 153 -8.79 1.25 21.17
N GLU A 154 -7.85 0.33 21.45
CA GLU A 154 -6.76 -0.01 20.52
C GLU A 154 -7.28 -0.69 19.24
N LEU A 155 -8.31 -1.53 19.34
CA LEU A 155 -8.97 -2.14 18.17
C LEU A 155 -9.63 -1.08 17.29
N SER A 156 -10.37 -0.14 17.89
CA SER A 156 -11.00 0.96 17.17
C SER A 156 -9.95 1.78 16.40
N ALA A 157 -8.85 2.13 17.05
CA ALA A 157 -7.73 2.83 16.39
C ALA A 157 -7.04 1.95 15.33
N GLY A 158 -7.02 0.64 15.51
CA GLY A 158 -6.52 -0.33 14.53
C GLY A 158 -7.37 -0.36 13.24
N ILE A 159 -8.70 -0.37 13.40
CA ILE A 159 -9.66 -0.34 12.30
C ILE A 159 -9.50 0.96 11.50
N GLU A 160 -9.48 2.13 12.15
CA GLU A 160 -9.30 3.42 11.47
C GLU A 160 -8.00 3.46 10.64
N ARG A 161 -6.90 2.90 11.16
CA ARG A 161 -5.63 2.82 10.44
C ARG A 161 -5.72 1.88 9.23
N ALA A 162 -6.40 0.74 9.36
CA ALA A 162 -6.58 -0.21 8.27
C ALA A 162 -7.49 0.35 7.16
N GLU A 163 -8.50 1.14 7.53
CA GLU A 163 -9.33 1.90 6.59
C GLU A 163 -8.49 2.93 5.81
N ALA A 164 -7.64 3.69 6.50
CA ALA A 164 -6.73 4.64 5.85
C ALA A 164 -5.76 3.95 4.88
N VAL A 165 -5.27 2.74 5.21
CA VAL A 165 -4.48 1.92 4.29
C VAL A 165 -5.29 1.49 3.07
N THR A 166 -6.55 1.12 3.26
CA THR A 166 -7.47 0.74 2.17
C THR A 166 -7.71 1.89 1.20
N GLU A 167 -7.86 3.11 1.71
CA GLU A 167 -7.98 4.34 0.90
C GLU A 167 -6.68 4.62 0.14
N ALA A 168 -5.53 4.62 0.81
CA ALA A 168 -4.23 4.84 0.16
C ALA A 168 -3.92 3.83 -0.94
N LEU A 169 -4.31 2.56 -0.76
CA LEU A 169 -4.17 1.52 -1.78
C LEU A 169 -5.11 1.77 -2.97
N SER A 170 -6.28 2.36 -2.75
CA SER A 170 -7.19 2.74 -3.83
C SER A 170 -6.61 3.90 -4.65
N ASP A 171 -6.01 4.90 -3.99
CA ASP A 171 -5.28 5.98 -4.67
C ASP A 171 -4.11 5.45 -5.51
N ILE A 172 -3.41 4.42 -5.02
CA ILE A 172 -2.33 3.76 -5.76
C ILE A 172 -2.88 3.09 -7.02
N VAL A 173 -4.00 2.35 -6.93
CA VAL A 173 -4.64 1.72 -8.10
C VAL A 173 -5.01 2.78 -9.15
N GLU A 174 -5.60 3.91 -8.74
CA GLU A 174 -5.92 5.01 -9.66
C GLU A 174 -4.68 5.66 -10.29
N ALA A 175 -3.62 5.86 -9.51
CA ALA A 175 -2.36 6.42 -10.02
C ALA A 175 -1.68 5.48 -11.02
N VAL A 176 -1.69 4.16 -10.75
CA VAL A 176 -1.16 3.13 -11.63
C VAL A 176 -1.98 3.05 -12.91
N SER A 177 -3.30 3.09 -12.83
CA SER A 177 -4.19 3.09 -14.00
C SER A 177 -3.92 4.30 -14.91
N ARG A 178 -3.79 5.50 -14.36
CA ARG A 178 -3.39 6.70 -15.13
C ARG A 178 -2.00 6.58 -15.75
N THR A 179 -1.07 5.92 -15.05
CA THR A 179 0.28 5.66 -15.59
C THR A 179 0.21 4.69 -16.78
N ALA A 180 -0.62 3.65 -16.69
CA ALA A 180 -0.85 2.70 -17.77
C ALA A 180 -1.51 3.37 -19.00
N GLU A 181 -2.45 4.27 -18.79
CA GLU A 181 -3.02 5.08 -19.88
C GLU A 181 -1.96 5.97 -20.54
N GLY A 182 -1.16 6.68 -19.73
CA GLY A 182 -0.10 7.55 -20.23
C GLY A 182 0.98 6.79 -21.02
N ILE A 183 1.33 5.58 -20.59
CA ILE A 183 2.33 4.77 -21.30
C ILE A 183 1.77 4.18 -22.61
N ALA A 184 0.48 3.85 -22.67
CA ALA A 184 -0.18 3.44 -23.89
C ALA A 184 -0.19 4.57 -24.93
N ASP A 185 -0.44 5.81 -24.50
CA ASP A 185 -0.34 6.99 -25.36
C ASP A 185 1.09 7.25 -25.84
N ALA A 186 2.09 7.10 -24.95
CA ALA A 186 3.49 7.21 -25.32
C ALA A 186 3.88 6.16 -26.38
N ALA A 187 3.47 4.91 -26.19
CA ALA A 187 3.72 3.84 -27.15
C ALA A 187 3.12 4.15 -28.54
N ARG A 188 1.89 4.70 -28.58
CA ARG A 188 1.27 5.14 -29.83
C ARG A 188 2.05 6.26 -30.52
N VAL A 189 2.49 7.27 -29.76
CA VAL A 189 3.30 8.37 -30.32
C VAL A 189 4.66 7.87 -30.82
N THR A 190 5.27 6.90 -30.13
CA THR A 190 6.52 6.27 -30.56
C THR A 190 6.34 5.50 -31.87
N ASP A 191 5.22 4.80 -32.07
CA ASP A 191 4.88 4.14 -33.33
C ASP A 191 4.69 5.15 -34.49
N ASP A 192 4.00 6.26 -34.22
CA ASP A 192 3.86 7.37 -35.18
C ASP A 192 5.24 7.97 -35.56
N GLN A 193 6.14 8.11 -34.59
CA GLN A 193 7.52 8.58 -34.81
C GLN A 193 8.35 7.59 -35.62
N ALA A 194 8.18 6.29 -35.42
CA ALA A 194 8.85 5.24 -36.20
C ALA A 194 8.47 5.39 -37.68
N THR A 195 7.17 5.48 -37.95
CA THR A 195 6.64 5.69 -39.29
C THR A 195 7.16 6.99 -39.92
N GLY A 196 7.19 8.09 -39.16
CA GLY A 196 7.72 9.37 -39.64
C GLY A 196 9.22 9.31 -39.96
N THR A 197 10.00 8.58 -39.16
CA THR A 197 11.45 8.40 -39.36
C THR A 197 11.73 7.60 -40.63
N GLU A 198 10.97 6.54 -40.90
CA GLU A 198 11.05 5.78 -42.16
C GLU A 198 10.74 6.64 -43.38
N GLN A 199 9.72 7.51 -43.30
CA GLN A 199 9.37 8.43 -44.38
C GLN A 199 10.48 9.45 -44.64
N VAL A 200 11.12 9.97 -43.59
CA VAL A 200 12.27 10.88 -43.71
C VAL A 200 13.44 10.15 -44.37
N ALA A 201 13.75 8.92 -43.95
CA ALA A 201 14.81 8.12 -44.54
C ALA A 201 14.58 7.90 -46.05
N THR A 202 13.35 7.51 -46.44
CA THR A 202 12.97 7.34 -47.86
C THR A 202 13.11 8.65 -48.64
N THR A 203 12.64 9.77 -48.07
CA THR A 203 12.77 11.09 -48.72
C THR A 203 14.23 11.49 -48.92
N VAL A 204 15.10 11.21 -47.95
CA VAL A 204 16.53 11.51 -48.05
C VAL A 204 17.21 10.67 -49.12
N GLU A 205 16.84 9.39 -49.26
CA GLU A 205 17.30 8.52 -50.34
C GLU A 205 16.87 9.06 -51.71
N GLU A 206 15.61 9.48 -51.87
CA GLU A 206 15.11 10.07 -53.11
C GLU A 206 15.88 11.35 -53.50
N VAL A 207 16.15 12.23 -52.53
CA VAL A 207 16.93 13.45 -52.76
C VAL A 207 18.37 13.09 -53.13
N ALA A 208 18.95 12.04 -52.54
CA ALA A 208 20.29 11.56 -52.88
C ALA A 208 20.36 11.09 -54.33
N THR A 209 19.38 10.30 -54.77
CA THR A 209 19.27 9.86 -56.17
C THR A 209 19.15 11.05 -57.11
N ARG A 210 18.25 12.00 -56.83
CA ARG A 210 18.08 13.21 -57.68
C ARG A 210 19.34 14.07 -57.74
N ALA A 211 20.09 14.18 -56.65
CA ALA A 211 21.34 14.92 -56.64
C ALA A 211 22.41 14.27 -57.53
N GLN A 212 22.46 12.93 -57.58
CA GLN A 212 23.34 12.17 -58.47
C GLN A 212 22.95 12.34 -59.96
N GLU A 213 21.64 12.31 -60.25
CA GLU A 213 21.12 12.59 -61.59
C GLU A 213 21.50 14.00 -62.05
N LEU A 214 21.29 15.00 -61.20
CA LEU A 214 21.63 16.39 -61.49
C LEU A 214 23.14 16.58 -61.73
N ALA A 215 23.99 15.91 -60.95
CA ALA A 215 25.44 15.96 -61.18
C ALA A 215 25.81 15.40 -62.56
N THR A 216 25.19 14.29 -62.97
CA THR A 216 25.39 13.68 -64.30
C THR A 216 24.92 14.61 -65.42
N GLU A 217 23.81 15.31 -65.22
CA GLU A 217 23.28 16.26 -66.20
C GLU A 217 24.14 17.53 -66.29
N ILE A 218 24.72 18.00 -65.17
CA ILE A 218 25.70 19.07 -65.16
C ILE A 218 26.95 18.67 -65.97
N ASP A 219 27.47 17.46 -65.81
CA ASP A 219 28.61 16.98 -66.60
C ASP A 219 28.28 16.98 -68.11
N THR A 220 27.06 16.57 -68.46
CA THR A 220 26.57 16.60 -69.85
C THR A 220 26.51 18.03 -70.40
N ILE A 221 26.04 19.00 -69.60
CA ILE A 221 25.99 20.41 -69.97
C ILE A 221 27.40 20.98 -70.14
N VAL A 222 28.34 20.63 -69.25
CA VAL A 222 29.75 21.05 -69.34
C VAL A 222 30.36 20.56 -70.65
N ASP A 223 30.11 19.31 -71.04
CA ASP A 223 30.62 18.76 -72.30
C ASP A 223 30.00 19.43 -73.53
N ALA A 224 28.68 19.68 -73.51
CA ALA A 224 28.01 20.44 -74.57
C ALA A 224 28.57 21.86 -74.70
N ASN A 225 28.86 22.54 -73.59
CA ASN A 225 29.43 23.88 -73.59
C ASN A 225 30.87 23.91 -74.12
N ARG A 226 31.68 22.87 -73.80
CA ARG A 226 33.01 22.67 -74.40
C ARG A 226 32.94 22.46 -75.91
N GLU A 227 31.93 21.76 -76.39
CA GLU A 227 31.71 21.58 -77.83
C GLU A 227 31.26 22.88 -78.50
N GLN A 228 30.34 23.62 -77.87
CA GLN A 228 29.90 24.92 -78.35
C GLN A 228 31.05 25.92 -78.43
N SER A 229 31.93 25.97 -77.43
CA SER A 229 33.12 26.83 -77.46
C SER A 229 34.04 26.50 -78.65
N ARG A 230 34.28 25.21 -78.92
CA ARG A 230 35.07 24.77 -80.08
C ARG A 230 34.42 25.16 -81.41
N LEU A 231 33.09 25.07 -81.52
CA LEU A 231 32.37 25.52 -82.72
C LEU A 231 32.51 27.03 -82.93
N VAL A 232 32.43 27.82 -81.86
CA VAL A 232 32.60 29.28 -81.91
C VAL A 232 34.02 29.66 -82.33
N GLU A 233 35.04 29.01 -81.76
CA GLU A 233 36.45 29.20 -82.19
C GLU A 233 36.63 28.87 -83.67
N GLY A 234 36.03 27.77 -84.16
CA GLY A 234 36.08 27.41 -85.58
C GLY A 234 35.36 28.42 -86.50
N ILE A 235 34.27 29.03 -86.02
CA ILE A 235 33.60 30.12 -86.75
C ILE A 235 34.50 31.36 -86.82
N ASP A 236 35.13 31.74 -85.71
CA ASP A 236 36.03 32.89 -85.64
C ASP A 236 37.24 32.71 -86.59
N GLU A 237 37.84 31.52 -86.60
CA GLU A 237 38.91 31.16 -87.55
C GLU A 237 38.44 31.26 -89.01
N SER A 238 37.22 30.79 -89.31
CA SER A 238 36.63 30.85 -90.65
C SER A 238 36.39 32.29 -91.10
N ILE A 239 35.88 33.15 -90.22
CA ILE A 239 35.70 34.59 -90.46
C ILE A 239 37.06 35.25 -90.73
N GLY A 240 38.07 34.99 -89.88
CA GLY A 240 39.41 35.53 -90.08
C GLY A 240 40.11 35.02 -91.34
N SER A 241 39.77 33.82 -91.83
CA SER A 241 40.23 33.33 -93.14
C SER A 241 39.56 34.11 -94.29
N LEU A 242 38.24 34.29 -94.23
CA LEU A 242 37.48 35.03 -95.23
C LEU A 242 37.92 36.50 -95.33
N GLU A 243 38.19 37.17 -94.19
CA GLU A 243 38.70 38.54 -94.17
C GLU A 243 40.08 38.68 -94.83
N ARG A 244 40.96 37.68 -94.64
CA ARG A 244 42.27 37.63 -95.29
C ARG A 244 42.15 37.41 -96.80
N GLU A 245 41.28 36.50 -97.24
CA GLU A 245 40.98 36.33 -98.67
C GLU A 245 40.41 37.61 -99.29
N LEU A 246 39.46 38.27 -98.60
CA LEU A 246 38.87 39.52 -99.07
C LEU A 246 39.91 40.65 -99.18
N SER A 247 40.81 40.77 -98.19
CA SER A 247 41.91 41.73 -98.25
C SER A 247 42.87 41.46 -99.41
N ALA A 248 43.22 40.19 -99.65
CA ALA A 248 44.08 39.80 -100.76
C ALA A 248 43.46 40.18 -102.13
N VAL A 249 42.16 39.93 -102.30
CA VAL A 249 41.41 40.31 -103.51
C VAL A 249 41.31 41.83 -103.67
N SER A 250 41.19 42.60 -102.57
CA SER A 250 41.15 44.06 -102.62
C SER A 250 42.50 44.72 -102.91
N SER A 251 43.62 44.01 -102.67
CA SER A 251 44.98 44.52 -102.88
C SER A 251 45.53 44.29 -104.30
N ASP A 252 44.85 43.46 -105.09
CA ASP A 252 45.25 43.05 -106.45
C ASP A 252 44.34 43.66 -107.55
N GLY A 253 43.48 44.63 -107.17
CA GLY A 253 42.62 45.42 -108.07
C GLY A 253 42.88 46.91 -107.95
#